data_AF-A0A2J6TB22-F1
#
_entry.id   AF-A0A2J6TB22-F1
#
_cell.length_a   1.000
_cell.length_b   1.000
_cell.length_c   1.000
_cell.angle_alpha   90.00
_cell.angle_beta   90.00
_cell.angle_gamma   90.00
#
_symmetry.space_group_name_H-M   'P 1'
#
loop_
_entity.id
_entity.type
_entity.pdbx_description
1 polymer ?
#
loop_
_entity_poly.entity_id
_entity_poly.type
_entity_poly.pdbx_seq_one_letter_code
_entity_poly.pdbx_strand_id
1 'polypeptide(L)'
;MDRMLAAGKYTPTMMAVNNLRVQLPCSDDQFLFVHNVQTPFLNSDWLKPKYAEQHPSINDDGVLSRYIRLAEIFGRLSKWSYAGGRRTEKHPPWDEATEFFRLRHELQKFHDALPSNLTLTEANLSAHIEKRNATTYASLHTLYSLCLIMLHREYIPFIPLRCNKPSGPLDEPTFPGEKFDIPFGFWEESADQIMKASRDIIDIVSTCQDNNFLPESPQLGFAVWQAAFVCLYATYFPQMDEQHHFIPRDTLSPSPDINVNSNKGLAGRTKKILSDMVPRLRMKELKEFGPRDPDQTSVSDGSDTVNEAPSRASTNDIPGNSINGEPMQVVEAARQRLNGVCTAVEADELPKYGHGPYPYGPPYQQFPNQLSNAPSLISASNGD
;
A
#
# COMPACT_ATOMS: atom_id res chain seq x y z
N MET A 1 9.25 -0.54 11.72
CA MET A 1 9.94 0.47 10.88
C MET A 1 10.50 -0.14 9.61
N ASP A 2 11.50 -1.04 9.66
CA ASP A 2 12.09 -1.67 8.47
C ASP A 2 11.04 -2.16 7.45
N ARG A 3 10.02 -2.90 7.90
CA ARG A 3 8.92 -3.39 7.06
C ARG A 3 8.01 -2.30 6.46
N MET A 4 7.86 -1.18 7.15
CA MET A 4 7.07 -0.04 6.66
C MET A 4 7.84 0.78 5.62
N LEU A 5 9.16 0.86 5.76
CA LEU A 5 10.03 1.67 4.89
C LEU A 5 10.54 0.90 3.67
N ALA A 6 10.61 -0.44 3.75
CA ALA A 6 10.98 -1.30 2.65
C ALA A 6 9.84 -1.52 1.62
N ALA A 7 8.79 -0.71 1.67
CA ALA A 7 7.67 -0.75 0.75
C ALA A 7 8.04 -0.07 -0.58
N GLY A 8 8.42 -0.87 -1.58
CA GLY A 8 8.78 -0.36 -2.90
C GLY A 8 9.48 -1.41 -3.79
N LYS A 9 9.57 -1.11 -5.08
CA LYS A 9 10.39 -1.90 -6.00
C LYS A 9 11.87 -1.56 -5.73
N TYR A 10 12.69 -2.59 -5.50
CA TYR A 10 14.13 -2.46 -5.18
C TYR A 10 14.47 -1.90 -3.79
N THR A 11 13.54 -1.91 -2.84
CA THR A 11 13.81 -1.57 -1.44
C THR A 11 13.87 -2.84 -0.59
N PRO A 12 15.04 -3.49 -0.45
CA PRO A 12 15.14 -4.68 0.37
C PRO A 12 14.93 -4.33 1.84
N THR A 13 14.26 -5.24 2.58
CA THR A 13 14.25 -5.19 4.04
C THR A 13 15.66 -5.38 4.57
N MET A 14 16.09 -4.57 5.52
CA MET A 14 17.45 -4.59 6.06
C MET A 14 17.76 -5.90 6.81
N MET A 15 16.76 -6.52 7.45
CA MET A 15 16.95 -7.74 8.24
C MET A 15 15.88 -8.79 7.94
N ALA A 16 16.31 -10.04 7.70
CA ALA A 16 15.41 -11.18 7.57
C ALA A 16 14.87 -11.61 8.95
N VAL A 17 13.55 -11.78 9.09
CA VAL A 17 12.91 -12.15 10.37
C VAL A 17 13.44 -13.46 10.94
N ASN A 18 13.78 -14.41 10.08
CA ASN A 18 14.33 -15.71 10.50
C ASN A 18 15.68 -15.57 11.23
N ASN A 19 16.39 -14.46 10.99
CA ASN A 19 17.66 -14.16 11.66
C ASN A 19 17.48 -13.28 12.91
N LEU A 20 16.23 -12.92 13.25
CA LEU A 20 15.90 -12.05 14.37
C LEU A 20 15.33 -12.87 15.53
N ARG A 21 16.09 -12.96 16.61
CA ARG A 21 15.60 -13.46 17.89
C ARG A 21 15.06 -12.31 18.75
N VAL A 22 13.85 -11.84 18.39
CA VAL A 22 13.20 -10.70 19.04
C VAL A 22 12.06 -11.20 19.93
N GLN A 23 12.12 -10.85 21.21
CA GLN A 23 11.03 -11.05 22.14
C GLN A 23 10.03 -9.90 22.02
N LEU A 24 8.73 -10.22 22.01
CA LEU A 24 7.66 -9.24 21.87
C LEU A 24 7.42 -8.51 23.19
N PRO A 25 6.96 -7.25 23.15
CA PRO A 25 6.67 -6.49 24.36
C PRO A 25 5.46 -7.07 25.11
N CYS A 26 5.44 -6.88 26.43
CA CYS A 26 4.29 -7.20 27.26
C CYS A 26 3.16 -6.17 27.06
N SER A 27 2.01 -6.38 27.71
CA SER A 27 0.94 -5.38 27.72
C SER A 27 1.33 -4.16 28.57
N ASP A 28 0.74 -3.00 28.26
CA ASP A 28 1.01 -1.75 29.00
C ASP A 28 0.74 -1.92 30.51
N ASP A 29 -0.34 -2.61 30.87
CA ASP A 29 -0.69 -2.86 32.27
C ASP A 29 0.41 -3.69 32.97
N GLN A 30 0.91 -4.75 32.32
CA GLN A 30 2.01 -5.56 32.86
C GLN A 30 3.31 -4.76 33.02
N PHE A 31 3.59 -3.87 32.06
CA PHE A 31 4.73 -2.97 32.12
C PHE A 31 4.60 -1.95 33.25
N LEU A 32 3.45 -1.27 33.36
CA LEU A 32 3.18 -0.23 34.35
C LEU A 32 3.25 -0.75 35.79
N PHE A 33 2.77 -1.97 36.02
CA PHE A 33 2.80 -2.61 37.34
C PHE A 33 4.07 -3.45 37.59
N VAL A 34 5.04 -3.40 36.68
CA VAL A 34 6.34 -4.09 36.81
C VAL A 34 6.16 -5.59 37.08
N HIS A 35 5.22 -6.22 36.37
CA HIS A 35 5.00 -7.66 36.48
C HIS A 35 6.07 -8.41 35.69
N ASN A 36 6.68 -9.40 36.33
CA ASN A 36 7.58 -10.34 35.64
C ASN A 36 6.75 -11.33 34.83
N VAL A 37 6.62 -11.07 33.53
CA VAL A 37 5.85 -11.88 32.58
C VAL A 37 6.75 -12.45 31.49
N GLN A 38 6.43 -13.65 31.03
CA GLN A 38 7.03 -14.20 29.81
C GLN A 38 6.21 -13.76 28.61
N THR A 39 6.90 -13.18 27.63
CA THR A 39 6.30 -12.75 26.36
C THR A 39 6.81 -13.61 25.20
N PRO A 40 5.99 -13.76 24.14
CA PRO A 40 6.34 -14.61 23.00
C PRO A 40 7.47 -14.01 22.17
N PHE A 41 8.08 -14.83 21.31
CA PHE A 41 8.99 -14.35 20.26
C PHE A 41 8.22 -13.96 18.99
N LEU A 42 8.79 -13.03 18.22
CA LEU A 42 8.24 -12.65 16.91
C LEU A 42 8.18 -13.84 15.96
N ASN A 43 9.28 -14.60 15.86
CA ASN A 43 9.28 -15.92 15.23
C ASN A 43 9.17 -17.00 16.32
N SER A 44 8.10 -17.80 16.21
CA SER A 44 7.79 -18.91 17.12
C SER A 44 8.86 -20.01 17.14
N ASP A 45 9.67 -20.16 16.09
CA ASP A 45 10.76 -21.15 16.02
C ASP A 45 11.83 -20.93 17.10
N TRP A 46 11.97 -19.71 17.61
CA TRP A 46 12.87 -19.39 18.73
C TRP A 46 12.36 -19.88 20.08
N LEU A 47 11.09 -20.27 20.17
CA LEU A 47 10.52 -20.87 21.36
C LEU A 47 11.00 -22.33 21.45
N LYS A 48 11.97 -22.58 22.34
CA LYS A 48 12.48 -23.93 22.57
C LYS A 48 11.32 -24.85 23.04
N PRO A 49 11.17 -26.08 22.52
CA PRO A 49 10.04 -26.98 22.85
C PRO A 49 9.86 -27.21 24.35
N LYS A 50 10.96 -27.34 25.10
CA LYS A 50 10.95 -27.55 26.56
C LYS A 50 10.33 -26.39 27.35
N TYR A 51 10.29 -25.17 26.79
CA TYR A 51 9.69 -24.00 27.44
C TYR A 51 8.19 -23.85 27.10
N ALA A 52 7.76 -24.33 25.93
CA ALA A 52 6.37 -24.32 25.51
C ALA A 52 5.49 -25.29 26.34
N GLU A 53 6.08 -26.41 26.76
CA GLU A 53 5.40 -27.43 27.58
C GLU A 53 5.26 -27.05 29.07
N GLN A 54 6.06 -26.10 29.57
CA GLN A 54 6.09 -25.74 31.00
C GLN A 54 5.23 -24.52 31.37
N HIS A 55 4.79 -23.72 30.39
CA HIS A 55 4.03 -22.49 30.65
C HIS A 55 2.82 -22.39 29.71
N PRO A 56 1.61 -22.82 30.16
CA PRO A 56 0.42 -22.90 29.32
C PRO A 56 -0.15 -21.55 28.88
N SER A 57 0.27 -20.43 29.47
CA SER A 57 -0.28 -19.10 29.18
C SER A 57 0.84 -18.07 28.96
N ILE A 58 1.51 -18.15 27.81
CA ILE A 58 2.24 -16.97 27.30
C ILE A 58 1.19 -15.90 27.03
N ASN A 59 1.15 -14.87 27.86
CA ASN A 59 0.18 -13.79 27.74
C ASN A 59 0.62 -12.88 26.57
N ASP A 60 -0.15 -12.90 25.48
CA ASP A 60 0.04 -12.05 24.28
C ASP A 60 -1.12 -11.05 24.15
N ASP A 61 -1.44 -10.35 25.24
CA ASP A 61 -2.54 -9.37 25.30
C ASP A 61 -2.09 -7.94 24.96
N GLY A 62 -0.82 -7.74 24.57
CA GLY A 62 -0.28 -6.42 24.26
C GLY A 62 -0.64 -5.94 22.85
N VAL A 63 -1.28 -4.78 22.74
CA VAL A 63 -1.59 -4.12 21.45
C VAL A 63 -0.32 -3.97 20.59
N LEU A 64 0.79 -3.55 21.21
CA LEU A 64 2.07 -3.35 20.52
C LEU A 64 2.65 -4.67 20.01
N SER A 65 2.53 -5.75 20.78
CA SER A 65 2.94 -7.09 20.35
C SER A 65 2.17 -7.52 19.08
N ARG A 66 0.84 -7.37 19.11
CA ARG A 66 -0.02 -7.66 17.96
C ARG A 66 0.31 -6.79 16.74
N TYR A 67 0.56 -5.50 16.96
CA TYR A 67 0.97 -4.58 15.90
C TYR A 67 2.31 -5.00 15.25
N ILE A 68 3.31 -5.40 16.04
CA ILE A 68 4.61 -5.85 15.51
C ILE A 68 4.45 -7.11 14.65
N ARG A 69 3.62 -8.07 15.09
CA ARG A 69 3.30 -9.26 14.29
C ARG A 69 2.62 -8.89 12.97
N LEU A 70 1.64 -7.99 13.01
CA LEU A 70 0.96 -7.53 11.81
C LEU A 70 1.90 -6.77 10.85
N ALA A 71 2.82 -5.97 11.38
CA ALA A 71 3.85 -5.30 10.58
C ALA A 71 4.78 -6.28 9.84
N GLU A 72 4.96 -7.49 10.37
CA GLU A 72 5.68 -8.57 9.70
C GLU A 72 4.88 -9.12 8.51
N ILE A 73 3.59 -9.42 8.71
CA ILE A 73 2.67 -9.85 7.66
C ILE A 73 2.61 -8.79 6.54
N PHE A 74 2.46 -7.51 6.90
CA PHE A 74 2.50 -6.40 5.96
C PHE A 74 3.80 -6.36 5.16
N GLY A 75 4.95 -6.67 5.79
CA GLY A 75 6.23 -6.72 5.10
C GLY A 75 6.28 -7.80 4.02
N ARG A 76 5.69 -8.97 4.27
CA ARG A 76 5.59 -10.05 3.27
C ARG A 76 4.56 -9.71 2.18
N LEU A 77 3.41 -9.16 2.55
CA LEU A 77 2.42 -8.64 1.61
C LEU A 77 3.02 -7.59 0.68
N SER A 78 3.75 -6.63 1.24
CA SER A 78 4.42 -5.57 0.48
C SER A 78 5.43 -6.18 -0.50
N LYS A 79 6.27 -7.10 -0.04
CA LYS A 79 7.23 -7.79 -0.90
C LYS A 79 6.54 -8.50 -2.07
N TRP A 80 5.44 -9.19 -1.83
CA TRP A 80 4.65 -9.85 -2.88
C TRP A 80 4.06 -8.82 -3.86
N SER A 81 3.39 -7.77 -3.35
CA SER A 81 2.78 -6.74 -4.18
C SER A 81 3.82 -6.03 -5.07
N TYR A 82 4.97 -5.64 -4.53
CA TYR A 82 6.03 -4.96 -5.30
C TYR A 82 6.83 -5.90 -6.23
N ALA A 83 6.80 -7.21 -6.00
CA ALA A 83 7.33 -8.20 -6.94
C ALA A 83 6.46 -8.38 -8.19
N GLY A 84 5.25 -7.79 -8.21
CA GLY A 84 4.28 -7.88 -9.29
C GLY A 84 2.94 -8.48 -8.86
N GLY A 85 2.80 -8.90 -7.61
CA GLY A 85 1.55 -9.37 -7.02
C GLY A 85 0.91 -10.46 -7.86
N ARG A 86 -0.37 -10.25 -8.21
CA ARG A 86 -1.15 -11.14 -9.08
C ARG A 86 -0.42 -11.48 -10.38
N ARG A 87 0.34 -10.56 -10.97
CA ARG A 87 1.05 -10.80 -12.25
C ARG A 87 2.17 -11.83 -12.15
N THR A 88 2.60 -12.17 -10.95
CA THR A 88 3.58 -13.25 -10.70
C THR A 88 2.94 -14.60 -10.41
N GLU A 89 1.64 -14.62 -10.16
CA GLU A 89 0.88 -15.83 -9.83
C GLU A 89 0.43 -16.55 -11.10
N LYS A 90 0.46 -17.89 -11.05
CA LYS A 90 -0.01 -18.76 -12.15
C LYS A 90 -1.35 -19.43 -11.87
N HIS A 91 -1.71 -19.54 -10.59
CA HIS A 91 -2.92 -20.20 -10.11
C HIS A 91 -3.94 -19.15 -9.65
N PRO A 92 -5.24 -19.49 -9.58
CA PRO A 92 -6.26 -18.57 -9.11
C PRO A 92 -6.10 -18.24 -7.62
N PRO A 93 -6.68 -17.11 -7.16
CA PRO A 93 -6.48 -16.62 -5.79
C PRO A 93 -7.06 -17.51 -4.67
N TRP A 94 -7.91 -18.47 -5.00
CA TRP A 94 -8.41 -19.48 -4.05
C TRP A 94 -7.54 -20.74 -3.97
N ASP A 95 -6.46 -20.82 -4.73
CA ASP A 95 -5.52 -21.95 -4.71
C ASP A 95 -4.44 -21.74 -3.63
N GLU A 96 -4.24 -22.74 -2.77
CA GLU A 96 -3.26 -22.75 -1.68
C GLU A 96 -1.80 -22.60 -2.14
N ALA A 97 -1.54 -22.87 -3.43
CA ALA A 97 -0.24 -22.67 -4.04
C ALA A 97 0.12 -21.18 -4.21
N THR A 98 -0.87 -20.28 -4.24
CA THR A 98 -0.63 -18.84 -4.41
C THR A 98 -0.18 -18.16 -3.13
N GLU A 99 0.66 -17.13 -3.25
CA GLU A 99 1.01 -16.30 -2.11
C GLU A 99 -0.19 -15.47 -1.65
N PHE A 100 -1.08 -15.09 -2.58
CA PHE A 100 -2.34 -14.43 -2.22
C PHE A 100 -3.15 -15.25 -1.21
N PHE A 101 -3.36 -16.54 -1.46
CA PHE A 101 -4.12 -17.41 -0.55
C PHE A 101 -3.48 -17.48 0.83
N ARG A 102 -2.16 -17.68 0.87
CA ARG A 102 -1.39 -17.77 2.12
C ARG A 102 -1.47 -16.48 2.94
N LEU A 103 -1.27 -15.33 2.30
CA LEU A 103 -1.37 -14.02 2.94
C LEU A 103 -2.79 -13.73 3.44
N ARG A 104 -3.82 -14.07 2.65
CA ARG A 104 -5.22 -13.93 3.05
C ARG A 104 -5.52 -14.77 4.28
N HIS A 105 -5.15 -16.04 4.26
CA HIS A 105 -5.38 -16.96 5.37
C HIS A 105 -4.63 -16.54 6.63
N GLU A 106 -3.42 -16.00 6.48
CA GLU A 106 -2.65 -15.53 7.62
C GLU A 106 -3.21 -14.25 8.25
N LEU A 107 -3.68 -13.30 7.43
CA LEU A 107 -4.40 -12.13 7.93
C LEU A 107 -5.67 -12.56 8.68
N GLN A 108 -6.42 -13.52 8.14
CA GLN A 108 -7.60 -14.06 8.79
C GLN A 108 -7.26 -14.72 10.14
N LYS A 109 -6.26 -15.61 10.16
CA LYS A 109 -5.77 -16.27 11.37
C LYS A 109 -5.27 -15.26 12.40
N PHE A 110 -4.59 -14.21 11.98
CA PHE A 110 -4.15 -13.14 12.86
C PHE A 110 -5.33 -12.44 13.52
N HIS A 111 -6.35 -12.08 12.73
CA HIS A 111 -7.56 -11.41 13.20
C HIS A 111 -8.35 -12.28 14.19
N ASP A 112 -8.54 -13.56 13.86
CA ASP A 112 -9.29 -14.51 14.70
C ASP A 112 -8.56 -14.84 16.01
N ALA A 113 -7.24 -14.64 16.06
CA ALA A 113 -6.42 -14.81 17.25
C ALA A 113 -6.35 -13.56 18.14
N LEU A 114 -7.06 -12.47 17.80
CA LEU A 114 -7.15 -11.29 18.65
C LEU A 114 -8.07 -11.56 19.85
N PRO A 115 -7.64 -11.25 21.09
CA PRO A 115 -8.51 -11.34 22.25
C PRO A 115 -9.63 -10.31 22.15
N SER A 116 -10.74 -10.53 22.86
CA SER A 116 -11.97 -9.74 22.76
C SER A 116 -11.81 -8.25 23.09
N ASN A 117 -10.83 -7.90 23.92
CA ASN A 117 -10.48 -6.52 24.25
C ASN A 117 -9.66 -5.82 23.14
N LEU A 118 -9.13 -6.57 22.17
CA LEU A 118 -8.33 -6.07 21.05
C LEU A 118 -9.05 -6.19 19.69
N THR A 119 -10.30 -6.65 19.67
CA THR A 119 -11.11 -6.66 18.45
C THR A 119 -11.67 -5.28 18.16
N LEU A 120 -11.81 -4.92 16.87
CA LEU A 120 -12.30 -3.61 16.49
C LEU A 120 -13.78 -3.45 16.87
N THR A 121 -14.05 -2.68 17.92
CA THR A 121 -15.38 -2.23 18.30
C THR A 121 -15.31 -0.76 18.75
N GLU A 122 -16.43 -0.05 18.67
CA GLU A 122 -16.53 1.33 19.17
C GLU A 122 -16.21 1.41 20.67
N ALA A 123 -16.67 0.42 21.44
CA ALA A 123 -16.39 0.32 22.88
C ALA A 123 -14.90 0.13 23.16
N ASN A 124 -14.22 -0.79 22.46
CA ASN A 124 -12.79 -1.01 22.64
C ASN A 124 -11.97 0.21 22.19
N LEU A 125 -12.33 0.83 21.05
CA LEU A 125 -11.66 2.04 20.57
C LEU A 125 -11.76 3.17 21.60
N SER A 126 -12.96 3.40 22.13
CA SER A 126 -13.19 4.43 23.16
C SER A 126 -12.39 4.15 24.44
N ALA A 127 -12.39 2.90 24.92
CA ALA A 127 -11.59 2.49 26.07
C ALA A 127 -10.08 2.71 25.85
N HIS A 128 -9.56 2.44 24.65
CA HIS A 128 -8.17 2.69 24.31
C HIS A 128 -7.84 4.19 24.19
N ILE A 129 -8.80 5.03 23.78
CA ILE A 129 -8.66 6.50 23.78
C ILE A 129 -8.51 6.99 25.23
N GLU A 130 -9.37 6.53 26.13
CA GLU A 130 -9.32 6.87 27.56
C GLU A 130 -8.01 6.42 28.22
N LYS A 131 -7.53 5.21 27.91
CA LYS A 131 -6.25 4.67 28.39
C LYS A 131 -5.00 5.34 27.79
N ARG A 132 -5.16 6.32 26.88
CA ARG A 132 -4.06 6.96 26.13
C ARG A 132 -3.17 5.99 25.32
N ASN A 133 -3.68 4.80 24.97
CA ASN A 133 -3.02 3.85 24.06
C ASN A 133 -3.78 3.70 22.72
N ALA A 134 -4.63 4.68 22.38
CA ALA A 134 -5.36 4.65 21.12
C ALA A 134 -4.45 4.75 19.89
N THR A 135 -3.24 5.30 19.98
CA THR A 135 -2.33 5.39 18.82
C THR A 135 -1.95 3.99 18.32
N THR A 136 -1.52 3.10 19.21
CA THR A 136 -1.11 1.75 18.84
C THR A 136 -2.30 0.92 18.38
N TYR A 137 -3.45 1.07 19.05
CA TYR A 137 -4.69 0.37 18.71
C TYR A 137 -5.26 0.80 17.36
N ALA A 138 -5.35 2.11 17.11
CA ALA A 138 -5.75 2.65 15.80
C ALA A 138 -4.75 2.24 14.71
N SER A 139 -3.44 2.27 15.00
CA SER A 139 -2.41 1.84 14.05
C SER A 139 -2.51 0.35 13.73
N LEU A 140 -2.88 -0.49 14.69
CA LEU A 140 -3.10 -1.92 14.49
C LEU A 140 -4.25 -2.16 13.51
N HIS A 141 -5.43 -1.60 13.78
CA HIS A 141 -6.60 -1.84 12.95
C HIS A 141 -6.50 -1.16 11.58
N THR A 142 -5.95 0.06 11.51
CA THR A 142 -5.74 0.70 10.20
C THR A 142 -4.67 0.00 9.35
N LEU A 143 -3.64 -0.60 9.97
CA LEU A 143 -2.70 -1.46 9.24
C LEU A 143 -3.36 -2.73 8.74
N TYR A 144 -4.24 -3.34 9.54
CA TYR A 144 -4.95 -4.56 9.18
C TYR A 144 -5.87 -4.30 7.98
N SER A 145 -6.70 -3.26 8.08
CA SER A 145 -7.55 -2.80 6.99
C SER A 145 -6.76 -2.43 5.74
N LEU A 146 -5.61 -1.75 5.90
CA LEU A 146 -4.72 -1.47 4.79
C LEU A 146 -4.22 -2.76 4.12
N CYS A 147 -3.84 -3.79 4.88
CA CYS A 147 -3.43 -5.08 4.32
C CYS A 147 -4.54 -5.71 3.47
N LEU A 148 -5.79 -5.70 3.96
CA LEU A 148 -6.94 -6.21 3.21
C LEU A 148 -7.14 -5.45 1.89
N ILE A 149 -7.12 -4.12 1.93
CA ILE A 149 -7.24 -3.28 0.72
C ILE A 149 -6.12 -3.60 -0.27
N MET A 150 -4.86 -3.64 0.20
CA MET A 150 -3.71 -3.90 -0.66
C MET A 150 -3.72 -5.29 -1.29
N LEU A 151 -4.19 -6.30 -0.55
CA LEU A 151 -4.24 -7.68 -1.01
C LEU A 151 -5.35 -7.88 -2.04
N HIS A 152 -6.58 -7.50 -1.70
CA HIS A 152 -7.75 -7.78 -2.52
C HIS A 152 -7.86 -6.89 -3.77
N ARG A 153 -7.36 -5.64 -3.73
CA ARG A 153 -7.44 -4.74 -4.89
C ARG A 153 -6.73 -5.28 -6.13
N GLU A 154 -5.72 -6.15 -5.96
CA GLU A 154 -4.98 -6.74 -7.08
C GLU A 154 -5.89 -7.59 -7.97
N TYR A 155 -7.00 -8.09 -7.41
CA TYR A 155 -7.96 -8.97 -8.08
C TYR A 155 -9.30 -8.29 -8.38
N ILE A 156 -9.48 -7.01 -8.02
CA ILE A 156 -10.67 -6.24 -8.38
C ILE A 156 -10.36 -5.38 -9.63
N PRO A 157 -11.28 -5.28 -10.60
CA PRO A 157 -11.11 -4.43 -11.76
C PRO A 157 -10.80 -2.98 -11.37
N PHE A 158 -9.68 -2.45 -11.87
CA PHE A 158 -9.33 -1.04 -11.69
C PHE A 158 -10.40 -0.11 -12.28
N ILE A 159 -10.96 -0.50 -13.44
CA ILE A 159 -12.12 0.15 -14.07
C ILE A 159 -13.11 -0.96 -14.43
N PRO A 160 -14.22 -1.13 -13.70
CA PRO A 160 -15.21 -2.19 -13.92
C PRO A 160 -16.11 -1.87 -15.12
N LEU A 161 -15.53 -1.96 -16.34
CA LEU A 161 -16.26 -1.76 -17.58
C LEU A 161 -17.26 -2.89 -17.80
N ARG A 162 -18.56 -2.54 -17.86
CA ARG A 162 -19.66 -3.49 -18.11
C ARG A 162 -19.80 -4.59 -17.03
N CYS A 163 -19.28 -4.34 -15.83
CA CYS A 163 -19.53 -5.20 -14.68
C CYS A 163 -20.85 -4.77 -14.03
N ASN A 164 -21.80 -5.70 -13.88
CA ASN A 164 -23.04 -5.46 -13.15
C ASN A 164 -22.92 -5.73 -11.64
N LYS A 165 -21.84 -6.43 -11.25
CA LYS A 165 -21.53 -6.86 -9.89
C LYS A 165 -20.02 -7.06 -9.74
N PRO A 166 -19.49 -7.25 -8.52
CA PRO A 166 -18.10 -7.61 -8.31
C PRO A 166 -17.68 -8.80 -9.17
N SER A 167 -16.54 -8.65 -9.82
CA SER A 167 -15.96 -9.66 -10.71
C SER A 167 -14.45 -9.64 -10.57
N GLY A 168 -13.80 -10.70 -11.06
CA GLY A 168 -12.34 -10.80 -11.08
C GLY A 168 -11.69 -9.79 -12.04
N PRO A 169 -10.36 -9.79 -12.13
CA PRO A 169 -9.61 -8.80 -12.91
C PRO A 169 -9.96 -8.88 -14.41
N LEU A 170 -9.99 -7.73 -15.07
CA LEU A 170 -10.22 -7.61 -16.52
C LEU A 170 -8.92 -7.58 -17.34
N ASP A 171 -7.77 -7.47 -16.67
CA ASP A 171 -6.44 -7.49 -17.27
C ASP A 171 -5.70 -8.77 -16.91
N GLU A 172 -4.83 -9.26 -17.80
CA GLU A 172 -4.08 -10.50 -17.57
C GLU A 172 -3.12 -10.40 -16.36
N PRO A 173 -3.00 -11.47 -15.54
CA PRO A 173 -3.69 -12.76 -15.66
C PRO A 173 -5.16 -12.74 -15.20
N THR A 174 -6.05 -13.30 -16.02
CA THR A 174 -7.49 -13.45 -15.73
C THR A 174 -7.86 -14.87 -15.32
N PHE A 175 -8.97 -15.01 -14.58
CA PHE A 175 -9.44 -16.31 -14.05
C PHE A 175 -10.91 -16.56 -14.43
N PRO A 176 -11.18 -16.86 -15.72
CA PRO A 176 -12.55 -17.05 -16.20
C PRO A 176 -13.14 -18.36 -15.70
N GLY A 177 -14.46 -18.36 -15.45
CA GLY A 177 -15.20 -19.54 -14.97
C GLY A 177 -15.24 -20.71 -15.96
N GLU A 178 -14.88 -20.48 -17.23
CA GLU A 178 -14.72 -21.54 -18.23
C GLU A 178 -13.49 -22.44 -17.96
N LYS A 179 -12.46 -21.89 -17.30
CA LYS A 179 -11.18 -22.57 -17.06
C LYS A 179 -10.98 -22.96 -15.60
N PHE A 180 -11.60 -22.23 -14.68
CA PHE A 180 -11.41 -22.42 -13.25
C PHE A 180 -12.77 -22.55 -12.56
N ASP A 181 -12.83 -23.44 -11.58
CA ASP A 181 -13.98 -23.53 -10.68
C ASP A 181 -13.88 -22.38 -9.66
N ILE A 182 -14.75 -21.37 -9.82
CA ILE A 182 -14.75 -20.16 -8.99
C ILE A 182 -15.64 -20.43 -7.77
N PRO A 183 -15.09 -20.34 -6.54
CA PRO A 183 -15.90 -20.47 -5.34
C PRO A 183 -17.05 -19.45 -5.34
N PHE A 184 -18.24 -19.92 -4.95
CA PHE A 184 -19.43 -19.09 -4.94
C PHE A 184 -19.21 -17.83 -4.08
N GLY A 185 -19.48 -16.65 -4.64
CA GLY A 185 -19.37 -15.38 -3.93
C GLY A 185 -17.94 -14.87 -3.73
N PHE A 186 -16.91 -15.50 -4.32
CA PHE A 186 -15.51 -15.13 -4.05
C PHE A 186 -15.20 -13.68 -4.39
N TRP A 187 -15.69 -13.19 -5.54
CA TRP A 187 -15.41 -11.82 -5.98
C TRP A 187 -16.22 -10.80 -5.18
N GLU A 188 -17.45 -11.15 -4.83
CA GLU A 188 -18.34 -10.38 -3.97
C GLU A 188 -17.72 -10.23 -2.58
N GLU A 189 -17.24 -11.32 -1.97
CA GLU A 189 -16.53 -11.31 -0.69
C GLU A 189 -15.23 -10.49 -0.78
N SER A 190 -14.46 -10.67 -1.86
CA SER A 190 -13.22 -9.92 -2.05
C SER A 190 -13.46 -8.41 -2.17
N ALA A 191 -14.53 -7.98 -2.85
CA ALA A 191 -14.91 -6.58 -2.93
C ALA A 191 -15.40 -6.06 -1.57
N ASP A 192 -16.25 -6.84 -0.89
CA ASP A 192 -16.76 -6.53 0.45
C ASP A 192 -15.63 -6.26 1.45
N GLN A 193 -14.59 -7.10 1.46
CA GLN A 193 -13.41 -6.93 2.31
C GLN A 193 -12.71 -5.58 2.09
N ILE A 194 -12.58 -5.12 0.84
CA ILE A 194 -11.98 -3.81 0.53
C ILE A 194 -12.88 -2.67 1.03
N MET A 195 -14.19 -2.78 0.78
CA MET A 195 -15.15 -1.74 1.14
C MET A 195 -15.25 -1.60 2.66
N LYS A 196 -15.44 -2.72 3.37
CA LYS A 196 -15.48 -2.78 4.82
C LYS A 196 -14.18 -2.28 5.45
N ALA A 197 -13.02 -2.77 4.99
CA ALA A 197 -11.73 -2.32 5.51
C ALA A 197 -11.54 -0.79 5.34
N SER A 198 -11.96 -0.24 4.21
CA SER A 198 -11.90 1.19 3.95
C SER A 198 -12.85 1.98 4.85
N ARG A 199 -14.05 1.44 5.11
CA ARG A 199 -14.99 2.01 6.07
C ARG A 199 -14.44 2.00 7.50
N ASP A 200 -13.83 0.89 7.92
CA ASP A 200 -13.20 0.74 9.24
C ASP A 200 -12.12 1.81 9.45
N ILE A 201 -11.26 2.06 8.45
CA ILE A 201 -10.24 3.12 8.52
C ILE A 201 -10.89 4.49 8.75
N ILE A 202 -11.95 4.81 8.01
CA ILE A 202 -12.62 6.11 8.10
C ILE A 202 -13.30 6.28 9.44
N ASP A 203 -13.94 5.23 9.96
CA ASP A 203 -14.61 5.27 11.25
C ASP A 203 -13.59 5.43 12.39
N ILE A 204 -12.52 4.63 12.41
CA ILE A 204 -11.44 4.76 13.40
C ILE A 204 -10.89 6.19 13.40
N VAL A 205 -10.58 6.72 12.23
CA VAL A 205 -9.94 8.04 12.12
C VAL A 205 -10.91 9.16 12.48
N SER A 206 -12.18 9.03 12.11
CA SER A 206 -13.23 10.00 12.49
C SER A 206 -13.43 10.01 14.01
N THR A 207 -13.57 8.84 14.63
CA THR A 207 -13.69 8.72 16.10
C THR A 207 -12.46 9.29 16.81
N CYS A 208 -11.25 8.99 16.32
CA CYS A 208 -10.02 9.58 16.82
C CYS A 208 -10.02 11.11 16.71
N GLN A 209 -10.42 11.66 15.56
CA GLN A 209 -10.48 13.11 15.33
C GLN A 209 -11.51 13.81 16.23
N ASP A 210 -12.71 13.23 16.36
CA ASP A 210 -13.80 13.77 17.18
C ASP A 210 -13.43 13.83 18.67
N ASN A 211 -12.57 12.91 19.13
CA ASN A 211 -12.01 12.89 20.48
C ASN A 211 -10.73 13.75 20.63
N ASN A 212 -10.39 14.59 19.64
CA ASN A 212 -9.16 15.40 19.59
C ASN A 212 -7.86 14.58 19.73
N PHE A 213 -7.89 13.33 19.29
CA PHE A 213 -6.79 12.38 19.38
C PHE A 213 -6.55 11.74 18.00
N LEU A 214 -5.98 12.49 17.06
CA LEU A 214 -5.64 11.95 15.74
C LEU A 214 -4.18 11.47 15.74
N PRO A 215 -3.90 10.15 15.54
CA PRO A 215 -2.52 9.67 15.52
C PRO A 215 -1.74 10.21 14.31
N GLU A 216 -0.62 10.88 14.56
CA GLU A 216 0.22 11.47 13.50
C GLU A 216 1.29 10.47 13.05
N SER A 217 0.92 9.55 12.15
CA SER A 217 1.82 8.54 11.60
C SER A 217 1.75 8.49 10.07
N PRO A 218 2.89 8.37 9.35
CA PRO A 218 2.89 8.17 7.90
C PRO A 218 2.09 6.95 7.46
N GLN A 219 2.08 5.87 8.27
CA GLN A 219 1.27 4.68 8.02
C GLN A 219 -0.22 5.03 8.00
N LEU A 220 -0.68 5.82 8.98
CA LEU A 220 -2.08 6.21 9.06
C LEU A 220 -2.47 7.07 7.86
N GLY A 221 -1.62 8.04 7.50
CA GLY A 221 -1.84 8.87 6.30
C GLY A 221 -1.96 8.02 5.02
N PHE A 222 -1.10 7.01 4.86
CA PHE A 222 -1.18 6.08 3.74
C PHE A 222 -2.46 5.23 3.76
N ALA A 223 -2.89 4.76 4.93
CA ALA A 223 -4.14 4.02 5.09
C ALA A 223 -5.37 4.88 4.74
N VAL A 224 -5.43 6.12 5.23
CA VAL A 224 -6.51 7.07 4.91
C VAL A 224 -6.53 7.38 3.41
N TRP A 225 -5.36 7.56 2.78
CA TRP A 225 -5.27 7.78 1.34
C TRP A 225 -5.82 6.61 0.54
N GLN A 226 -5.50 5.37 0.93
CA GLN A 226 -6.06 4.16 0.31
C GLN A 226 -7.57 4.06 0.49
N ALA A 227 -8.08 4.32 1.70
CA ALA A 227 -9.51 4.35 1.96
C ALA A 227 -10.23 5.42 1.13
N ALA A 228 -9.62 6.60 0.94
CA ALA A 228 -10.16 7.66 0.08
C ALA A 228 -10.30 7.22 -1.38
N PHE A 229 -9.29 6.49 -1.88
CA PHE A 229 -9.32 5.94 -3.24
C PHE A 229 -10.47 4.93 -3.40
N VAL A 230 -10.67 4.04 -2.43
CA VAL A 230 -11.78 3.08 -2.42
C VAL A 230 -13.13 3.80 -2.32
N CYS A 231 -13.27 4.83 -1.49
CA CYS A 231 -14.49 5.65 -1.44
C CYS A 231 -14.83 6.24 -2.81
N LEU A 232 -13.83 6.78 -3.50
CA LEU A 232 -14.02 7.36 -4.84
C LEU A 232 -14.41 6.28 -5.85
N TYR A 233 -13.76 5.12 -5.78
CA TYR A 233 -14.08 3.96 -6.60
C TYR A 233 -15.52 3.51 -6.42
N ALA A 234 -15.99 3.32 -5.17
CA ALA A 234 -17.37 2.95 -4.87
C ALA A 234 -18.37 4.04 -5.28
N THR A 235 -17.96 5.32 -5.28
CA THR A 235 -18.82 6.42 -5.71
C THR A 235 -19.07 6.41 -7.22
N TYR A 236 -18.04 6.13 -8.02
CA TYR A 236 -18.18 6.04 -9.48
C TYR A 236 -18.70 4.68 -9.95
N PHE A 237 -18.51 3.63 -9.16
CA PHE A 237 -18.94 2.27 -9.47
C PHE A 237 -19.73 1.66 -8.29
N PRO A 238 -20.94 2.18 -7.99
CA PRO A 238 -21.71 1.72 -6.83
C PRO A 238 -22.08 0.24 -6.88
N GLN A 239 -22.15 -0.35 -8.08
CA GLN A 239 -22.42 -1.78 -8.25
C GLN A 239 -21.31 -2.69 -7.71
N MET A 240 -20.14 -2.14 -7.37
CA MET A 240 -19.04 -2.89 -6.76
C MET A 240 -19.15 -2.96 -5.21
N ASP A 241 -20.03 -2.17 -4.60
CA ASP A 241 -20.31 -2.14 -3.15
C ASP A 241 -21.72 -2.70 -2.87
N GLU A 242 -21.87 -4.03 -2.98
CA GLU A 242 -23.18 -4.69 -2.83
C GLU A 242 -23.79 -4.52 -1.43
N GLN A 243 -22.95 -4.38 -0.40
CA GLN A 243 -23.37 -4.20 0.98
C GLN A 243 -23.56 -2.72 1.38
N HIS A 244 -23.38 -1.78 0.45
CA HIS A 244 -23.66 -0.35 0.64
C HIS A 244 -22.89 0.29 1.81
N HIS A 245 -21.60 -0.03 1.95
CA HIS A 245 -20.72 0.56 2.97
C HIS A 245 -20.59 2.09 2.85
N PHE A 246 -20.64 2.61 1.62
CA PHE A 246 -20.40 4.02 1.30
C PHE A 246 -21.63 4.79 0.86
N ILE A 247 -22.48 4.16 0.06
CA ILE A 247 -23.68 4.78 -0.53
C ILE A 247 -24.89 4.00 -0.05
N PRO A 248 -25.79 4.62 0.75
CA PRO A 248 -27.03 3.99 1.17
C PRO A 248 -27.87 3.54 -0.02
N ARG A 249 -28.53 2.39 0.11
CA ARG A 249 -29.35 1.78 -0.95
C ARG A 249 -30.42 2.73 -1.52
N ASP A 250 -30.90 3.66 -0.68
CA ASP A 250 -31.97 4.60 -1.01
C ASP A 250 -31.55 5.76 -1.93
N THR A 251 -30.25 6.00 -2.14
CA THR A 251 -29.75 7.10 -2.99
C THR A 251 -29.41 6.69 -4.43
N LEU A 252 -29.63 5.42 -4.81
CA LEU A 252 -29.29 4.86 -6.13
C LEU A 252 -30.35 5.11 -7.22
N SER A 253 -31.20 6.13 -7.08
CA SER A 253 -32.18 6.45 -8.13
C SER A 253 -31.49 6.90 -9.42
N PRO A 254 -31.96 6.46 -10.60
CA PRO A 254 -31.30 6.72 -11.87
C PRO A 254 -31.69 8.13 -12.35
N SER A 255 -31.10 9.16 -11.75
CA SER A 255 -31.10 10.49 -12.35
C SER A 255 -29.75 10.70 -13.03
N PRO A 256 -29.70 11.10 -14.32
CA PRO A 256 -28.45 11.33 -15.05
C PRO A 256 -27.65 12.53 -14.50
N ASP A 257 -28.22 13.28 -13.56
CA ASP A 257 -27.58 14.38 -12.87
C ASP A 257 -27.01 13.95 -11.51
N ILE A 258 -26.13 12.92 -11.48
CA ILE A 258 -25.28 12.73 -10.31
C ILE A 258 -24.21 13.82 -10.34
N ASN A 259 -24.58 15.01 -9.89
CA ASN A 259 -23.63 15.99 -9.40
C ASN A 259 -23.04 15.41 -8.11
N VAL A 260 -22.11 14.45 -8.24
CA VAL A 260 -21.29 13.92 -7.15
C VAL A 260 -20.50 15.11 -6.65
N ASN A 261 -21.10 15.85 -5.73
CA ASN A 261 -20.39 16.90 -5.04
C ASN A 261 -19.41 16.19 -4.12
N SER A 262 -18.21 15.86 -4.61
CA SER A 262 -17.14 15.11 -3.90
C SER A 262 -16.78 15.69 -2.53
N ASN A 263 -17.31 16.87 -2.20
CA ASN A 263 -17.19 17.53 -0.90
C ASN A 263 -18.29 17.13 0.11
N LYS A 264 -19.29 16.33 -0.25
CA LYS A 264 -20.37 15.86 0.64
C LYS A 264 -20.30 14.33 0.82
N GLY A 265 -20.70 13.84 2.00
CA GLY A 265 -20.67 12.40 2.33
C GLY A 265 -19.30 11.89 2.78
N LEU A 266 -19.09 10.55 2.71
CA LEU A 266 -17.88 9.92 3.25
C LEU A 266 -16.61 10.31 2.48
N ALA A 267 -16.68 10.45 1.16
CA ALA A 267 -15.56 10.96 0.35
C ALA A 267 -15.13 12.38 0.77
N GLY A 268 -16.10 13.26 1.04
CA GLY A 268 -15.84 14.59 1.59
C GLY A 268 -15.22 14.56 2.98
N ARG A 269 -15.64 13.62 3.83
CA ARG A 269 -15.02 13.38 5.15
C ARG A 269 -13.58 12.90 5.01
N THR A 270 -13.28 11.91 4.17
CA THR A 270 -11.91 11.42 3.98
C THR A 270 -11.01 12.51 3.39
N LYS A 271 -11.51 13.30 2.43
CA LYS A 271 -10.80 14.47 1.90
C LYS A 271 -10.51 15.51 2.97
N LYS A 272 -11.48 15.80 3.85
CA LYS A 272 -11.30 16.70 4.99
C LYS A 272 -10.25 16.16 5.96
N ILE A 273 -10.32 14.88 6.33
CA ILE A 273 -9.34 14.21 7.19
C ILE A 273 -7.93 14.35 6.60
N LEU A 274 -7.75 14.04 5.30
CA LEU A 274 -6.46 14.21 4.63
C LEU A 274 -5.99 15.66 4.68
N SER A 275 -6.88 16.62 4.41
CA SER A 275 -6.56 18.04 4.49
C SER A 275 -6.21 18.49 5.91
N ASP A 276 -6.83 17.93 6.95
CA ASP A 276 -6.55 18.24 8.34
C ASP A 276 -5.23 17.64 8.81
N MET A 277 -4.80 16.52 8.21
CA MET A 277 -3.49 15.92 8.46
C MET A 277 -2.35 16.73 7.83
N VAL A 278 -2.56 17.40 6.68
CA VAL A 278 -1.49 18.14 5.96
C VAL A 278 -0.82 19.25 6.80
N PRO A 279 -1.53 20.19 7.45
CA PRO A 279 -0.90 21.23 8.28
C PRO A 279 -0.23 20.69 9.55
N ARG A 280 -0.68 19.51 10.02
CA ARG A 280 -0.23 18.86 11.26
C ARG A 280 1.03 18.02 11.04
N LEU A 281 1.22 17.51 9.83
CA LEU A 281 2.45 16.87 9.36
C LEU A 281 3.55 17.92 9.05
N ARG A 282 3.80 18.87 9.96
CA ARG A 282 5.05 19.65 9.90
C ARG A 282 6.21 18.68 10.17
N MET A 283 6.68 17.99 9.13
CA MET A 283 8.11 17.80 8.99
C MET A 283 8.69 19.21 9.13
N LYS A 284 9.33 19.49 10.27
CA LYS A 284 10.09 20.72 10.44
C LYS A 284 10.91 20.88 9.18
N GLU A 285 10.62 21.92 8.40
CA GLU A 285 11.56 22.39 7.40
C GLU A 285 12.89 22.50 8.16
N LEU A 286 13.86 21.65 7.83
CA LEU A 286 15.25 21.88 8.17
C LEU A 286 15.72 23.08 7.33
N LYS A 287 15.17 24.25 7.64
CA LYS A 287 15.67 25.57 7.25
C LYS A 287 16.38 26.17 8.45
N GLU A 288 17.44 25.52 8.90
CA GLU A 288 18.50 26.17 9.68
C GLU A 288 19.85 25.57 9.28
N PHE A 289 20.20 25.71 8.00
CA PHE A 289 21.57 26.01 7.61
C PHE A 289 21.47 27.03 6.48
N GLY A 290 21.42 28.31 6.88
CA GLY A 290 21.52 29.42 5.96
C GLY A 290 22.84 29.37 5.18
N PRO A 291 22.88 29.90 3.94
CA PRO A 291 24.10 29.92 3.15
C PRO A 291 25.18 30.75 3.87
N ARG A 292 26.38 30.18 4.03
CA ARG A 292 27.57 30.95 4.40
C ARG A 292 27.99 31.77 3.20
N ASP A 293 27.90 33.09 3.32
CA ASP A 293 28.51 34.03 2.39
C ASP A 293 30.05 33.89 2.43
N PRO A 294 30.72 33.85 1.27
CA PRO A 294 32.16 33.93 1.17
C PRO A 294 32.55 35.41 0.98
N ASP A 295 32.93 36.09 2.05
CA ASP A 295 33.90 37.19 2.03
C ASP A 295 33.86 37.95 3.37
N GLN A 296 34.88 37.72 4.20
CA GLN A 296 35.41 38.72 5.12
C GLN A 296 36.82 38.33 5.57
N THR A 297 37.80 38.96 4.93
CA THR A 297 39.20 39.05 5.34
C THR A 297 39.38 40.23 6.31
N SER A 298 39.80 39.98 7.55
CA SER A 298 40.88 40.71 8.26
C SER A 298 40.93 40.29 9.75
N VAL A 299 41.95 39.55 10.21
CA VAL A 299 43.25 39.95 10.84
C VAL A 299 43.23 39.96 12.40
N SER A 300 44.10 39.08 12.95
CA SER A 300 44.96 39.11 14.17
C SER A 300 44.40 39.31 15.59
N ASP A 301 44.56 38.30 16.46
CA ASP A 301 45.65 38.12 17.48
C ASP A 301 45.44 36.73 18.16
N GLY A 302 46.41 35.80 18.18
CA GLY A 302 47.47 35.62 19.20
C GLY A 302 46.87 35.13 20.53
N SER A 303 47.20 34.01 21.21
CA SER A 303 48.20 32.93 21.26
C SER A 303 47.46 31.71 21.91
N ASP A 304 47.85 30.43 21.87
CA ASP A 304 49.04 29.76 22.40
C ASP A 304 49.08 28.28 21.96
N THR A 305 50.30 27.75 21.96
CA THR A 305 50.83 26.40 21.64
C THR A 305 50.09 25.22 22.32
N VAL A 306 50.05 23.99 21.79
CA VAL A 306 51.15 22.98 21.76
C VAL A 306 50.79 21.78 20.84
N ASN A 307 51.81 21.33 20.10
CA ASN A 307 52.10 20.06 19.38
C ASN A 307 51.20 18.82 19.59
N GLU A 308 50.83 18.16 18.49
CA GLU A 308 51.38 16.84 18.10
C GLU A 308 50.88 16.40 16.69
N ALA A 309 51.83 16.03 15.83
CA ALA A 309 51.65 15.22 14.62
C ALA A 309 52.99 14.50 14.39
N PRO A 310 53.12 13.52 13.47
CA PRO A 310 52.13 12.90 12.58
C PRO A 310 52.27 11.35 12.53
N SER A 311 51.45 10.64 11.72
CA SER A 311 51.98 9.63 10.79
C SER A 311 50.92 9.11 9.82
N ARG A 312 51.08 9.53 8.56
CA ARG A 312 50.58 8.88 7.35
C ARG A 312 51.46 7.66 7.06
N ALA A 313 50.87 6.54 6.65
CA ALA A 313 51.60 5.48 5.95
C ALA A 313 51.25 5.52 4.46
N SER A 314 52.30 5.74 3.66
CA SER A 314 52.32 5.78 2.20
C SER A 314 52.53 4.38 1.62
N THR A 315 52.01 4.18 0.41
CA THR A 315 52.21 3.02 -0.46
C THR A 315 53.55 3.10 -1.21
N ASN A 316 54.32 2.00 -1.26
CA ASN A 316 55.01 1.40 -2.44
C ASN A 316 56.22 0.54 -2.01
N ASP A 317 56.30 -0.71 -2.55
CA ASP A 317 57.49 -1.39 -3.11
C ASP A 317 57.32 -2.96 -3.21
N ILE A 318 56.67 -3.41 -4.30
CA ILE A 318 56.97 -4.44 -5.38
C ILE A 318 58.07 -5.54 -5.11
N PRO A 319 58.09 -6.80 -5.70
CA PRO A 319 57.48 -7.39 -6.93
C PRO A 319 56.76 -8.76 -6.71
N GLY A 320 56.06 -9.44 -7.64
CA GLY A 320 55.84 -9.37 -9.08
C GLY A 320 55.67 -10.81 -9.62
N ASN A 321 54.52 -11.15 -10.23
CA ASN A 321 54.43 -12.10 -11.36
C ASN A 321 53.04 -12.02 -12.04
N SER A 322 53.07 -11.59 -13.30
CA SER A 322 52.21 -11.84 -14.49
C SER A 322 51.14 -12.95 -14.35
N ILE A 323 49.96 -12.98 -15.01
CA ILE A 323 49.41 -12.50 -16.31
C ILE A 323 47.93 -12.99 -16.28
N ASN A 324 46.87 -12.28 -16.67
CA ASN A 324 46.43 -11.87 -18.01
C ASN A 324 45.20 -10.95 -17.83
N GLY A 325 45.08 -9.91 -18.66
CA GLY A 325 44.00 -8.93 -18.58
C GLY A 325 42.91 -9.08 -19.63
N GLU A 326 41.78 -8.43 -19.36
CA GLU A 326 41.01 -7.63 -20.32
C GLU A 326 40.31 -6.47 -19.57
N PRO A 327 40.22 -5.25 -20.14
CA PRO A 327 39.66 -4.08 -19.48
C PRO A 327 38.13 -3.99 -19.65
N MET A 328 37.45 -3.74 -18.54
CA MET A 328 36.00 -3.47 -18.47
C MET A 328 35.69 -2.09 -19.08
N GLN A 329 34.82 -2.07 -20.09
CA GLN A 329 34.31 -0.86 -20.72
C GLN A 329 33.45 -0.04 -19.75
N VAL A 330 33.72 1.26 -19.75
CA VAL A 330 32.87 2.34 -19.24
C VAL A 330 31.52 2.28 -19.98
N VAL A 331 30.42 2.17 -19.24
CA VAL A 331 29.08 2.45 -19.78
C VAL A 331 28.50 3.64 -19.04
N GLU A 332 28.30 4.69 -19.83
CA GLU A 332 27.71 5.97 -19.48
C GLU A 332 26.30 5.85 -18.88
N ALA A 333 25.98 6.84 -18.05
CA ALA A 333 24.68 7.03 -17.42
C ALA A 333 23.56 7.20 -18.46
N ALA A 334 22.70 6.19 -18.57
CA ALA A 334 21.42 6.31 -19.25
C ALA A 334 20.35 6.87 -18.29
N ARG A 335 19.83 8.06 -18.63
CA ARG A 335 18.63 8.67 -18.03
C ARG A 335 17.48 7.65 -17.98
N GLN A 336 17.00 7.34 -16.78
CA GLN A 336 15.86 6.45 -16.58
C GLN A 336 14.53 7.21 -16.76
N ARG A 337 13.70 6.71 -17.68
CA ARG A 337 12.26 7.03 -17.76
C ARG A 337 11.53 6.30 -16.63
N LEU A 338 10.88 7.05 -15.75
CA LEU A 338 9.84 6.54 -14.87
C LEU A 338 8.64 6.13 -15.73
N ASN A 339 8.18 4.88 -15.59
CA ASN A 339 6.83 4.47 -15.97
C ASN A 339 6.31 3.53 -14.88
N GLY A 340 5.14 3.86 -14.31
CA GLY A 340 4.39 2.97 -13.42
C GLY A 340 3.87 3.56 -12.11
N VAL A 341 3.55 4.85 -12.04
CA VAL A 341 2.66 5.43 -11.02
C VAL A 341 1.66 6.31 -11.74
N CYS A 342 0.37 6.00 -11.65
CA CYS A 342 -0.69 6.89 -12.13
C CYS A 342 -0.83 8.06 -11.16
N THR A 343 -0.08 9.12 -11.39
CA THR A 343 -0.35 10.45 -10.84
C THR A 343 -1.42 11.12 -11.69
N ALA A 344 -2.54 11.51 -11.07
CA ALA A 344 -3.52 12.39 -11.69
C ALA A 344 -2.84 13.75 -11.98
N VAL A 345 -2.93 14.20 -13.22
CA VAL A 345 -2.49 15.53 -13.63
C VAL A 345 -3.51 16.54 -13.12
N GLU A 346 -3.09 17.44 -12.24
CA GLU A 346 -3.86 18.64 -11.89
C GLU A 346 -4.03 19.49 -13.14
N ALA A 347 -5.28 19.73 -13.52
CA ALA A 347 -5.65 20.73 -14.50
C ALA A 347 -5.75 22.06 -13.76
N ASP A 348 -4.87 23.01 -14.07
CA ASP A 348 -5.16 24.42 -13.84
C ASP A 348 -4.54 25.32 -14.93
N GLU A 349 -5.40 26.22 -15.39
CA GLU A 349 -5.19 27.49 -16.10
C GLU A 349 -4.64 27.51 -17.54
N LEU A 350 -5.58 27.70 -18.48
CA LEU A 350 -5.35 28.26 -19.82
C LEU A 350 -4.75 29.69 -19.74
N PRO A 351 -3.85 30.03 -20.69
CA PRO A 351 -3.90 31.35 -21.31
C PRO A 351 -4.12 31.28 -22.83
N LYS A 352 -5.01 32.17 -23.28
CA LYS A 352 -5.36 32.49 -24.66
C LYS A 352 -4.15 33.02 -25.43
N TYR A 353 -3.87 32.50 -26.63
CA TYR A 353 -3.37 33.30 -27.77
C TYR A 353 -3.79 32.64 -29.09
N GLY A 354 -4.28 33.46 -30.02
CA GLY A 354 -4.95 33.06 -31.26
C GLY A 354 -4.07 33.02 -32.52
N HIS A 355 -4.61 32.27 -33.49
CA HIS A 355 -4.53 32.39 -34.96
C HIS A 355 -3.19 32.38 -35.73
N GLY A 356 -2.89 31.20 -36.30
CA GLY A 356 -2.68 30.94 -37.75
C GLY A 356 -1.23 30.80 -38.28
N PRO A 357 -0.99 30.21 -39.49
CA PRO A 357 -1.67 29.11 -40.18
C PRO A 357 -0.72 27.93 -40.60
N TYR A 358 -1.33 26.76 -40.86
CA TYR A 358 -0.93 25.48 -41.50
C TYR A 358 0.16 25.53 -42.61
N PRO A 359 0.85 24.41 -43.03
CA PRO A 359 0.24 23.09 -43.30
C PRO A 359 1.11 21.82 -43.17
N TYR A 360 0.46 20.66 -42.98
CA TYR A 360 0.57 19.47 -43.85
C TYR A 360 -0.35 18.36 -43.31
N GLY A 361 -1.35 18.01 -44.10
CA GLY A 361 -2.08 16.75 -44.08
C GLY A 361 -2.48 16.44 -45.52
N PRO A 362 -2.64 15.16 -45.86
CA PRO A 362 -3.88 14.82 -46.55
C PRO A 362 -4.59 13.60 -45.93
N PRO A 363 -5.92 13.51 -46.09
CA PRO A 363 -6.81 12.69 -45.26
C PRO A 363 -7.30 11.42 -45.97
N TYR A 364 -7.68 10.41 -45.17
CA TYR A 364 -8.47 9.27 -45.64
C TYR A 364 -9.94 9.67 -45.78
N GLN A 365 -10.49 9.49 -46.99
CA GLN A 365 -11.88 9.73 -47.37
C GLN A 365 -12.81 8.57 -46.97
N GLN A 366 -14.03 8.96 -46.56
CA GLN A 366 -15.19 8.10 -46.31
C GLN A 366 -15.75 7.51 -47.61
N PHE A 367 -16.21 6.25 -47.57
CA PHE A 367 -17.07 5.64 -48.60
C PHE A 367 -18.55 5.70 -48.17
N PRO A 368 -19.49 6.00 -49.09
CA PRO A 368 -20.93 5.87 -48.86
C PRO A 368 -21.50 4.55 -49.43
N ASN A 369 -22.60 4.08 -48.82
CA ASN A 369 -23.44 2.97 -49.26
C ASN A 369 -24.09 3.21 -50.65
N GLN A 370 -24.16 2.17 -51.49
CA GLN A 370 -25.28 1.96 -52.43
C GLN A 370 -25.57 0.45 -52.64
N LEU A 371 -26.87 0.13 -52.65
CA LEU A 371 -27.47 -1.14 -53.06
C LEU A 371 -27.30 -1.40 -54.56
N SER A 372 -27.19 -2.67 -54.99
CA SER A 372 -28.17 -3.36 -55.88
C SER A 372 -27.63 -4.66 -56.53
N ASN A 373 -28.50 -5.68 -56.50
CA ASN A 373 -28.74 -6.76 -57.47
C ASN A 373 -27.75 -7.92 -57.69
N ALA A 374 -28.30 -9.12 -57.47
CA ALA A 374 -27.86 -10.44 -57.96
C ALA A 374 -28.05 -10.56 -59.51
N PRO A 375 -27.56 -11.61 -60.21
CA PRO A 375 -28.06 -12.99 -60.04
C PRO A 375 -27.02 -14.12 -60.11
N SER A 376 -27.50 -15.26 -59.63
CA SER A 376 -27.00 -16.64 -59.65
C SER A 376 -26.66 -17.23 -61.03
N LEU A 377 -25.60 -18.04 -61.11
CA LEU A 377 -25.49 -19.18 -62.04
C LEU A 377 -24.65 -20.33 -61.44
N ILE A 378 -25.37 -21.41 -61.10
CA ILE A 378 -25.15 -22.83 -61.44
C ILE A 378 -23.82 -23.55 -61.14
N SER A 379 -24.02 -24.60 -60.33
CA SER A 379 -23.27 -25.81 -59.96
C SER A 379 -22.48 -26.59 -61.04
N ALA A 380 -21.42 -27.29 -60.59
CA ALA A 380 -21.07 -28.70 -60.90
C ALA A 380 -20.00 -29.15 -59.86
N SER A 381 -20.26 -30.10 -58.95
CA SER A 381 -20.27 -31.56 -59.12
C SER A 381 -18.89 -32.24 -58.99
N ASN A 382 -18.69 -32.86 -57.82
CA ASN A 382 -18.13 -34.20 -57.52
C ASN A 382 -16.72 -34.68 -57.93
N GLY A 383 -16.15 -35.45 -56.97
CA GLY A 383 -15.20 -36.58 -57.13
C GLY A 383 -13.77 -36.21 -56.73
N ASP A 384 -13.08 -36.85 -55.78
CA ASP A 384 -13.29 -38.06 -54.95
C ASP A 384 -12.58 -37.89 -53.60
#